data_AF-A0A7K5S0G3-F1
#
_entry.id   AF-A0A7K5S0G3-F1
#
_cell.length_a   1.000
_cell.length_b   1.000
_cell.length_c   1.000
_cell.angle_alpha   90.00
_cell.angle_beta   90.00
_cell.angle_gamma   90.00
#
_symmetry.space_group_name_H-M   'P 1'
#
loop_
_entity.id
_entity.type
_entity.pdbx_description
1 polymer ?
#
loop_
_entity_poly.entity_id
_entity_poly.type
_entity_poly.pdbx_seq_one_letter_code
_entity_poly.pdbx_strand_id
1 'polypeptide(L)'
;EKRTVTHLEKNGYPDSIYINAAKIFQGIHTEKSKDRMLVRYGDNSESPMMAFKDEHSKRLSYELAFNALKYQDLLEQILLDSSAYPCYSIPDELTSLLVVMLYDLQDRKFQERKVFDEEELIAEVQEVGQYLYRYIIKLAAALARCRIKHDALSIEYFVPETIWKQEQRASALPVCGWINTFKISLEDIIKDLEMKGLTKVESVSDFDHYTFAVDQHCHDVLVFPSSLREELLNLDLFADCKLLLQ
;
A
#
# COMPACT_ATOMS: atom_id res chain seq x y z
N GLU A 1 -13.02 -15.14 25.65
CA GLU A 1 -12.28 -13.88 25.47
C GLU A 1 -12.19 -13.55 23.99
N LYS A 2 -12.59 -12.34 23.58
CA LYS A 2 -12.42 -11.87 22.20
C LYS A 2 -11.02 -11.25 22.10
N ARG A 3 -10.06 -11.96 21.52
CA ARG A 3 -8.77 -11.37 21.16
C ARG A 3 -9.00 -10.36 20.03
N THR A 4 -8.85 -9.09 20.40
CA THR A 4 -8.73 -7.94 19.51
C THR A 4 -7.72 -8.23 18.41
N VAL A 5 -8.18 -8.07 17.16
CA VAL A 5 -7.32 -7.92 15.98
C VAL A 5 -6.31 -6.82 16.32
N THR A 6 -5.05 -7.20 16.52
CA THR A 6 -3.93 -6.25 16.63
C THR A 6 -3.80 -5.57 15.29
N HIS A 7 -4.43 -4.41 15.17
CA HIS A 7 -4.19 -3.46 14.09
C HIS A 7 -2.70 -3.13 14.17
N LEU A 8 -1.88 -3.64 13.24
CA LEU A 8 -0.47 -3.27 13.16
C LEU A 8 -0.39 -1.75 13.15
N GLU A 9 0.32 -1.15 14.10
CA GLU A 9 0.59 0.29 14.07
C GLU A 9 1.39 0.58 12.81
N LYS A 10 0.77 1.23 11.82
CA LYS A 10 1.48 1.70 10.63
C LYS A 10 2.44 2.81 11.05
N ASN A 11 3.73 2.51 11.02
CA ASN A 11 4.78 3.40 11.52
C ASN A 11 5.26 4.44 10.48
N GLY A 12 4.69 4.42 9.28
CA GLY A 12 5.13 5.20 8.12
C GLY A 12 6.08 4.39 7.22
N TYR A 13 6.49 4.98 6.11
CA TYR A 13 7.39 4.35 5.14
C TYR A 13 8.76 5.04 5.15
N PRO A 14 9.86 4.38 4.75
CA PRO A 14 11.12 5.07 4.51
C PRO A 14 11.02 6.18 3.43
N ASP A 15 11.88 7.20 3.51
CA ASP A 15 11.90 8.35 2.61
C ASP A 15 12.02 7.93 1.14
N SER A 16 12.85 6.93 0.85
CA SER A 16 13.00 6.36 -0.49
C SER A 16 11.70 5.80 -1.07
N ILE A 17 10.82 5.23 -0.24
CA ILE A 17 9.51 4.71 -0.65
C ILE A 17 8.57 5.87 -0.98
N TYR A 18 8.54 6.94 -0.18
CA TYR A 18 7.72 8.12 -0.50
C TYR A 18 8.15 8.77 -1.82
N ILE A 19 9.45 8.91 -2.07
CA ILE A 19 9.98 9.47 -3.33
C ILE A 19 9.58 8.59 -4.52
N ASN A 20 9.78 7.28 -4.42
CA ASN A 20 9.43 6.37 -5.51
C ASN A 20 7.91 6.34 -5.75
N ALA A 21 7.11 6.32 -4.68
CA ALA A 21 5.65 6.37 -4.78
C ALA A 21 5.17 7.69 -5.40
N ALA A 22 5.78 8.83 -5.05
CA ALA A 22 5.47 10.14 -5.64
C ALA A 22 5.77 10.17 -7.15
N LYS A 23 6.91 9.60 -7.57
CA LYS A 23 7.27 9.48 -9.00
C LYS A 23 6.28 8.60 -9.77
N ILE A 24 5.88 7.46 -9.18
CA ILE A 24 4.88 6.57 -9.78
C ILE A 24 3.55 7.30 -9.89
N PHE A 25 3.08 7.94 -8.81
CA PHE A 25 1.83 8.69 -8.77
C PHE A 25 1.82 9.81 -9.83
N GLN A 26 2.88 10.60 -9.92
CA GLN A 26 3.03 11.67 -10.91
C GLN A 26 2.83 11.15 -12.35
N GLY A 27 3.38 9.98 -12.67
CA GLY A 27 3.27 9.39 -14.00
C GLY A 27 1.89 8.83 -14.36
N ILE A 28 1.01 8.60 -13.37
CA ILE A 28 -0.29 7.91 -13.57
C ILE A 28 -1.49 8.70 -13.05
N HIS A 29 -1.29 9.86 -12.43
CA HIS A 29 -2.37 10.66 -11.86
C HIS A 29 -3.39 11.06 -12.93
N THR A 30 -4.62 11.31 -12.49
CA THR A 30 -5.65 11.80 -13.41
C THR A 30 -5.47 13.31 -13.61
N GLU A 31 -5.00 13.70 -14.80
CA GLU A 31 -4.95 15.12 -15.18
C GLU A 31 -6.37 15.67 -15.36
N LYS A 32 -6.68 16.73 -14.61
CA LYS A 32 -7.96 17.44 -14.71
C LYS A 32 -7.87 18.52 -15.78
N SER A 33 -8.97 18.72 -16.52
CA SER A 33 -9.08 19.84 -17.48
C SER A 33 -8.77 21.18 -16.79
N LYS A 34 -8.16 22.13 -17.50
CA LYS A 34 -7.74 23.43 -16.95
C LYS A 34 -8.84 24.18 -16.17
N ASP A 35 -10.10 24.03 -16.56
CA ASP A 35 -11.25 24.67 -15.89
C ASP A 35 -11.65 24.02 -14.54
N ARG A 36 -11.12 22.82 -14.24
CA ARG A 36 -11.42 22.03 -13.02
C ARG A 36 -10.16 21.74 -12.19
N MET A 37 -8.99 22.20 -12.63
CA MET A 37 -7.71 21.95 -11.97
C MET A 37 -7.56 22.90 -10.78
N LEU A 38 -7.84 22.39 -9.58
CA LEU A 38 -7.71 23.13 -8.32
C LEU A 38 -6.38 22.84 -7.60
N VAL A 39 -5.78 21.68 -7.88
CA VAL A 39 -4.46 21.27 -7.41
C VAL A 39 -3.56 21.11 -8.65
N ARG A 40 -2.38 21.74 -8.61
CA ARG A 40 -1.41 21.70 -9.70
C ARG A 40 -0.29 20.73 -9.38
N TYR A 41 -0.01 19.84 -10.30
CA TYR A 41 1.14 18.94 -10.26
C TYR A 41 2.23 19.48 -11.19
N GLY A 42 3.49 19.25 -10.83
CA GLY A 42 4.62 19.64 -11.67
C GLY A 42 4.62 18.93 -13.03
N ASP A 43 5.42 19.44 -13.96
CA ASP A 43 5.52 18.88 -15.30
C ASP A 43 6.18 17.48 -15.25
N ASN A 44 5.73 16.60 -16.14
CA ASN A 44 6.30 15.26 -16.36
C ASN A 44 7.66 15.32 -17.07
N SER A 45 8.59 16.16 -16.60
CA SER A 45 9.98 16.13 -17.07
C SER A 45 10.58 14.75 -16.80
N GLU A 46 11.41 14.26 -17.72
CA GLU A 46 11.89 12.87 -17.83
C GLU A 46 11.92 12.14 -16.49
N SER A 47 11.08 11.12 -16.33
CA SER A 47 11.01 10.38 -15.07
C SER A 47 12.42 9.89 -14.72
N PRO A 48 13.07 10.39 -13.65
CA PRO A 48 14.36 9.86 -13.27
C PRO A 48 14.18 8.37 -12.97
N MET A 49 15.12 7.53 -13.43
CA MET A 49 15.04 6.09 -13.20
C MET A 49 14.68 5.81 -11.73
N MET A 50 13.61 5.06 -11.52
CA MET A 50 13.22 4.64 -10.18
C MET A 50 14.31 3.72 -9.63
N ALA A 51 14.97 4.17 -8.56
CA ALA A 51 15.98 3.38 -7.87
C ALA A 51 15.29 2.63 -6.74
N PHE A 52 14.99 1.35 -6.97
CA PHE A 52 14.49 0.46 -5.95
C PHE A 52 15.67 -0.27 -5.30
N LYS A 53 15.72 -0.26 -3.96
CA LYS A 53 16.72 -1.00 -3.19
C LYS A 53 16.57 -2.52 -3.37
N ASP A 54 15.33 -2.99 -3.39
CA ASP A 54 14.94 -4.39 -3.42
C ASP A 54 13.48 -4.52 -3.90
N GLU A 55 13.03 -5.75 -4.21
CA GLU A 55 11.66 -5.99 -4.70
C GLU A 55 10.57 -5.66 -3.67
N HIS A 56 10.86 -5.78 -2.37
CA HIS A 56 9.90 -5.40 -1.33
C HIS A 56 9.72 -3.87 -1.28
N SER A 57 10.81 -3.10 -1.32
CA SER A 57 10.79 -1.63 -1.45
C SER A 57 10.03 -1.17 -2.70
N LYS A 58 10.20 -1.89 -3.82
CA LYS A 58 9.46 -1.65 -5.07
C LYS A 58 7.97 -1.89 -4.90
N ARG A 59 7.57 -3.04 -4.34
CA ARG A 59 6.17 -3.37 -4.08
C ARG A 59 5.49 -2.33 -3.20
N LEU A 60 6.12 -1.94 -2.08
CA LEU A 60 5.58 -0.92 -1.18
C LEU A 60 5.43 0.44 -1.86
N SER A 61 6.38 0.82 -2.73
CA SER A 61 6.31 2.08 -3.49
C SER A 61 5.09 2.10 -4.44
N TYR A 62 4.86 1.01 -5.17
CA TYR A 62 3.69 0.87 -6.03
C TYR A 62 2.38 0.84 -5.23
N GLU A 63 2.34 0.06 -4.15
CA GLU A 63 1.16 -0.04 -3.29
C GLU A 63 0.76 1.34 -2.73
N LEU A 64 1.73 2.08 -2.20
CA LEU A 64 1.50 3.41 -1.67
C LEU A 64 1.02 4.39 -2.77
N ALA A 65 1.64 4.36 -3.95
CA ALA A 65 1.22 5.20 -5.07
C ALA A 65 -0.20 4.91 -5.56
N PHE A 66 -0.54 3.63 -5.76
CA PHE A 66 -1.88 3.23 -6.22
C PHE A 66 -2.95 3.48 -5.17
N ASN A 67 -2.63 3.28 -3.89
CA ASN A 67 -3.53 3.62 -2.80
C ASN A 67 -3.79 5.14 -2.75
N ALA A 68 -2.76 5.97 -2.91
CA ALA A 68 -2.96 7.42 -3.01
C ALA A 68 -3.79 7.80 -4.25
N LEU A 69 -3.53 7.17 -5.40
CA LEU A 69 -4.26 7.40 -6.66
C LEU A 69 -5.76 7.11 -6.51
N LYS A 70 -6.09 6.00 -5.85
CA LYS A 70 -7.48 5.60 -5.56
C LYS A 70 -8.27 6.69 -4.85
N TYR A 71 -7.61 7.49 -4.01
CA TYR A 71 -8.22 8.56 -3.25
C TYR A 71 -7.81 9.96 -3.72
N GLN A 72 -7.28 10.12 -4.94
CA GLN A 72 -6.76 11.39 -5.45
C GLN A 72 -7.76 12.54 -5.24
N ASP A 73 -9.03 12.37 -5.64
CA ASP A 73 -10.05 13.41 -5.49
C ASP A 73 -10.31 13.81 -4.03
N LEU A 74 -10.35 12.83 -3.13
CA LEU A 74 -10.53 13.06 -1.70
C LEU A 74 -9.32 13.81 -1.10
N LEU A 75 -8.10 13.39 -1.45
CA LEU A 75 -6.87 13.98 -0.95
C LEU A 75 -6.72 15.44 -1.41
N GLU A 76 -7.01 15.72 -2.69
CA GLU A 76 -7.06 17.09 -3.21
C GLU A 76 -8.12 17.93 -2.49
N GLN A 77 -9.32 17.37 -2.24
CA GLN A 77 -10.36 18.08 -1.52
C GLN A 77 -9.95 18.42 -0.08
N ILE A 78 -9.25 17.52 0.61
CA ILE A 78 -8.71 17.75 1.96
C ILE A 78 -7.67 18.87 1.94
N LEU A 79 -6.77 18.90 0.95
CA LEU A 79 -5.77 19.95 0.80
C LEU A 79 -6.41 21.33 0.62
N LEU A 80 -7.44 21.43 -0.22
CA LEU A 80 -8.17 22.67 -0.47
C LEU A 80 -8.98 23.13 0.77
N ASP A 81 -9.75 22.22 1.37
CA ASP A 81 -10.63 22.55 2.51
C ASP A 81 -9.87 22.83 3.82
N SER A 82 -8.65 22.29 3.96
CA SER A 82 -7.75 22.61 5.08
C SER A 82 -7.00 23.93 4.92
N SER A 83 -7.09 24.56 3.73
CA SER A 83 -6.24 25.68 3.31
C SER A 83 -4.73 25.37 3.38
N ALA A 84 -4.37 24.09 3.29
CA ALA A 84 -2.99 23.65 3.03
C ALA A 84 -2.63 23.79 1.55
N TYR A 85 -3.60 24.05 0.68
CA TYR A 85 -3.39 24.39 -0.72
C TYR A 85 -4.20 25.63 -1.12
N PRO A 86 -3.68 26.56 -1.95
CA PRO A 86 -2.39 26.53 -2.65
C PRO A 86 -1.18 26.63 -1.72
N CYS A 87 -0.20 25.77 -1.97
CA CYS A 87 1.04 25.76 -1.20
C CYS A 87 2.07 26.68 -1.86
N TYR A 88 2.41 27.78 -1.21
CA TYR A 88 3.44 28.70 -1.71
C TYR A 88 4.86 28.34 -1.26
N SER A 89 5.00 27.45 -0.28
CA SER A 89 6.30 27.04 0.26
C SER A 89 6.84 25.76 -0.36
N ILE A 90 5.99 24.95 -0.99
CA ILE A 90 6.39 23.71 -1.67
C ILE A 90 6.20 23.93 -3.18
N PRO A 91 7.23 23.68 -4.00
CA PRO A 91 7.12 23.74 -5.46
C PRO A 91 6.08 22.76 -6.02
N ASP A 92 5.48 23.08 -7.17
CA ASP A 92 4.45 22.25 -7.81
C ASP A 92 4.99 20.83 -8.12
N GLU A 93 6.30 20.68 -8.36
CA GLU A 93 7.02 19.41 -8.58
C GLU A 93 6.91 18.43 -7.39
N LEU A 94 6.72 18.93 -6.17
CA LEU A 94 6.58 18.12 -4.97
C LEU A 94 5.12 17.86 -4.59
N THR A 95 4.14 18.32 -5.38
CA THR A 95 2.72 18.09 -5.09
C THR A 95 2.35 16.61 -5.10
N SER A 96 2.95 15.81 -5.98
CA SER A 96 2.76 14.34 -5.96
C SER A 96 3.27 13.72 -4.66
N LEU A 97 4.40 14.21 -4.14
CA LEU A 97 4.93 13.78 -2.84
C LEU A 97 4.00 14.20 -1.70
N LEU A 98 3.49 15.44 -1.73
CA LEU A 98 2.51 15.97 -0.77
C LEU A 98 1.26 15.10 -0.68
N VAL A 99 0.69 14.71 -1.83
CA VAL A 99 -0.53 13.88 -1.90
C VAL A 99 -0.29 12.47 -1.39
N VAL A 100 0.82 11.85 -1.79
CA VAL A 100 1.20 10.50 -1.34
C VAL A 100 1.45 10.46 0.16
N MET A 101 2.19 11.45 0.70
CA MET A 101 2.43 11.55 2.14
C MET A 101 1.15 11.88 2.93
N LEU A 102 0.21 12.65 2.36
CA LEU A 102 -1.08 12.90 2.98
C LEU A 102 -1.92 11.62 3.10
N TYR A 103 -1.90 10.75 2.08
CA TYR A 103 -2.57 9.47 2.13
C TYR A 103 -2.05 8.60 3.29
N ASP A 104 -0.73 8.49 3.43
CA ASP A 104 -0.12 7.77 4.55
C ASP A 104 -0.43 8.45 5.90
N LEU A 105 -0.38 9.78 5.97
CA LEU A 105 -0.67 10.53 7.20
C LEU A 105 -2.09 10.27 7.71
N GLN A 106 -3.10 10.23 6.82
CA GLN A 106 -4.47 9.94 7.24
C GLN A 106 -4.65 8.47 7.65
N ASP A 107 -3.95 7.54 6.99
CA ASP A 107 -3.99 6.10 7.29
C ASP A 107 -3.39 5.80 8.67
N ARG A 108 -2.37 6.60 9.06
CA ARG A 108 -1.79 6.62 10.41
C ARG A 108 -2.57 7.48 11.40
N LYS A 109 -3.82 7.84 11.10
CA LYS A 109 -4.71 8.64 11.96
C LYS A 109 -4.08 9.98 12.38
N PHE A 110 -3.32 10.61 11.49
CA PHE A 110 -2.63 11.87 11.74
C PHE A 110 -1.65 11.81 12.92
N GLN A 111 -0.97 10.68 13.10
CA GLN A 111 0.17 10.57 14.01
C GLN A 111 1.47 10.95 13.28
N GLU A 112 2.53 11.23 14.02
CA GLU A 112 3.86 11.37 13.43
C GLU A 112 4.38 10.01 12.96
N ARG A 113 5.19 10.04 11.90
CA ARG A 113 5.90 8.85 11.44
C ARG A 113 7.07 8.57 12.39
N LYS A 114 7.37 7.28 12.60
CA LYS A 114 8.60 6.87 13.28
C LYS A 114 9.73 6.83 12.25
N VAL A 115 10.79 7.59 12.50
CA VAL A 115 12.04 7.56 11.73
C VAL A 115 13.01 6.68 12.51
N PHE A 116 13.63 5.72 11.83
CA PHE A 116 14.63 4.83 12.44
C PHE A 116 16.04 5.37 12.18
N ASP A 117 16.98 5.11 13.09
CA ASP A 117 18.34 5.66 13.03
C ASP A 117 19.13 5.24 11.77
N GLU A 118 18.76 4.10 11.17
CA GLU A 118 19.41 3.54 9.98
C GLU A 118 18.88 4.12 8.66
N GLU A 119 17.91 5.04 8.75
CA GLU A 119 17.18 5.54 7.59
C GLU A 119 17.87 6.72 6.91
N GLU A 120 18.05 6.64 5.59
CA GLU A 120 18.55 7.75 4.78
C GLU A 120 17.47 8.83 4.64
N LEU A 121 17.73 10.01 5.19
CA LEU A 121 16.80 11.14 5.14
C LEU A 121 16.94 11.93 3.84
N ILE A 122 15.82 12.17 3.18
CA ILE A 122 15.73 12.90 1.92
C ILE A 122 15.09 14.27 2.20
N ALA A 123 15.77 15.35 1.82
CA ALA A 123 15.40 16.72 2.17
C ALA A 123 13.96 17.08 1.77
N GLU A 124 13.54 16.67 0.57
CA GLU A 124 12.21 16.90 0.03
C GLU A 124 11.11 16.21 0.87
N VAL A 125 11.37 14.98 1.33
CA VAL A 125 10.42 14.25 2.19
C VAL A 125 10.30 14.94 3.55
N GLN A 126 11.42 15.40 4.11
CA GLN A 126 11.42 16.11 5.39
C GLN A 126 10.70 17.45 5.27
N GLU A 127 10.93 18.21 4.21
CA GLU A 127 10.25 19.49 3.94
C GLU A 127 8.74 19.33 3.82
N VAL A 128 8.29 18.39 2.98
CA VAL A 128 6.87 18.10 2.79
C VAL A 128 6.23 17.54 4.07
N GLY A 129 6.94 16.67 4.78
CA GLY A 129 6.49 16.11 6.06
C GLY A 129 6.26 17.18 7.13
N GLN A 130 7.23 18.09 7.31
CA GLN A 130 7.11 19.22 8.23
C GLN A 130 5.96 20.16 7.83
N TYR A 131 5.79 20.39 6.52
CA TYR A 131 4.68 21.19 6.02
C TYR A 131 3.32 20.57 6.36
N LEU A 132 3.11 19.28 6.06
CA LEU A 132 1.87 18.58 6.41
C LEU A 132 1.61 18.60 7.90
N TYR A 133 2.66 18.42 8.71
CA TYR A 133 2.55 18.44 10.16
C TYR A 133 2.07 19.79 10.69
N ARG A 134 2.53 20.91 10.11
CA ARG A 134 2.05 22.25 10.46
C ARG A 134 0.53 22.41 10.26
N TYR A 135 -0.05 21.67 9.31
CA TYR A 135 -1.48 21.70 9.01
C TYR A 135 -2.25 20.50 9.57
N ILE A 136 -1.64 19.65 10.40
CA ILE A 136 -2.19 18.34 10.79
C ILE A 136 -3.61 18.41 11.36
N ILE A 137 -3.88 19.38 12.25
CA ILE A 137 -5.21 19.58 12.84
C ILE A 137 -6.22 20.01 11.78
N LYS A 138 -5.82 20.88 10.86
CA LYS A 138 -6.70 21.37 9.78
C LYS A 138 -7.00 20.28 8.76
N LEU A 139 -6.00 19.45 8.44
CA LEU A 139 -6.15 18.30 7.55
C LEU A 139 -7.08 17.24 8.16
N ALA A 140 -6.89 16.91 9.44
CA ALA A 140 -7.78 16.00 10.16
C ALA A 140 -9.22 16.53 10.22
N ALA A 141 -9.39 17.82 10.50
CA ALA A 141 -10.70 18.46 10.50
C ALA A 141 -11.34 18.49 9.10
N ALA A 142 -10.56 18.74 8.04
CA ALA A 142 -11.03 18.71 6.66
C ALA A 142 -11.50 17.31 6.25
N LEU A 143 -10.75 16.26 6.60
CA LEU A 143 -11.19 14.87 6.38
C LEU A 143 -12.50 14.58 7.15
N ALA A 144 -12.61 15.00 8.41
CA ALA A 144 -13.82 14.81 9.20
C ALA A 144 -15.04 15.51 8.57
N ARG A 145 -14.89 16.76 8.10
CA ARG A 145 -15.94 17.47 7.37
C ARG A 145 -16.32 16.78 6.06
N CYS A 146 -15.33 16.31 5.31
CA CYS A 146 -15.57 15.55 4.08
C CYS A 146 -16.40 14.29 4.37
N ARG A 147 -16.07 13.57 5.43
CA ARG A 147 -16.80 12.36 5.88
C ARG A 147 -18.24 12.68 6.28
N ILE A 148 -18.45 13.71 7.10
CA ILE A 148 -19.81 14.12 7.52
C ILE A 148 -20.65 14.56 6.30
N LYS A 149 -20.05 15.32 5.38
CA LYS A 149 -20.73 15.82 4.17
C LYS A 149 -21.25 14.69 3.28
N HIS A 150 -20.54 13.57 3.22
CA HIS A 150 -20.88 12.42 2.36
C HIS A 150 -21.46 11.24 3.14
N ASP A 151 -21.77 11.41 4.43
CA ASP A 151 -22.24 10.34 5.34
C ASP A 151 -21.32 9.09 5.32
N ALA A 152 -20.00 9.33 5.26
CA ALA A 152 -19.00 8.29 5.05
C ALA A 152 -18.32 7.86 6.36
N LEU A 153 -18.45 6.57 6.70
CA LEU A 153 -17.84 5.97 7.90
C LEU A 153 -16.32 5.79 7.79
N SER A 154 -15.78 5.61 6.58
CA SER A 154 -14.35 5.50 6.30
C SER A 154 -14.03 6.17 4.96
N ILE A 155 -12.75 6.29 4.62
CA ILE A 155 -12.35 6.81 3.31
C ILE A 155 -12.74 5.86 2.16
N GLU A 156 -13.00 4.58 2.45
CA GLU A 156 -13.35 3.55 1.45
C GLU A 156 -14.66 3.89 0.72
N TYR A 157 -15.55 4.65 1.35
CA TYR A 157 -16.82 5.12 0.77
C TYR A 157 -16.64 6.21 -0.30
N PHE A 158 -15.44 6.79 -0.43
CA PHE A 158 -15.15 7.78 -1.47
C PHE A 158 -14.76 7.14 -2.80
N VAL A 159 -14.67 5.82 -2.84
CA VAL A 159 -14.37 5.03 -4.04
C VAL A 159 -15.65 4.31 -4.46
N PRO A 160 -15.90 4.10 -5.77
CA PRO A 160 -17.04 3.34 -6.24
C PRO A 160 -17.23 2.02 -5.48
N GLU A 161 -18.47 1.75 -5.06
CA GLU A 161 -18.82 0.56 -4.27
C GLU A 161 -18.41 -0.76 -4.96
N THR A 162 -18.38 -0.77 -6.29
CA THR A 162 -17.90 -1.91 -7.09
C THR A 162 -16.45 -2.26 -6.79
N ILE A 163 -15.58 -1.24 -6.66
CA ILE A 163 -14.15 -1.41 -6.39
C ILE A 163 -13.97 -1.93 -4.95
N TRP A 164 -14.64 -1.31 -3.97
CA TRP A 164 -14.56 -1.79 -2.59
C TRP A 164 -15.08 -3.22 -2.43
N LYS A 165 -16.25 -3.55 -2.99
CA LYS A 165 -16.77 -4.93 -2.96
C LYS A 165 -15.82 -5.93 -3.62
N GLN A 166 -15.16 -5.53 -4.70
CA GLN A 166 -14.19 -6.36 -5.38
C GLN A 166 -12.95 -6.61 -4.51
N GLU A 167 -12.42 -5.57 -3.86
CA GLU A 167 -11.30 -5.70 -2.91
C GLU A 167 -11.66 -6.57 -1.71
N GLN A 168 -12.84 -6.37 -1.12
CA GLN A 168 -13.27 -7.18 0.02
C GLN A 168 -13.38 -8.66 -0.36
N ARG A 169 -13.85 -8.97 -1.58
CA ARG A 169 -13.86 -10.33 -2.10
C ARG A 169 -12.44 -10.83 -2.35
N ALA A 170 -11.58 -10.03 -2.98
CA ALA A 170 -10.20 -10.40 -3.27
C ALA A 170 -9.38 -10.69 -2.01
N SER A 171 -9.56 -9.91 -0.94
CA SER A 171 -8.90 -10.10 0.35
C SER A 171 -9.41 -11.33 1.11
N ALA A 172 -10.62 -11.80 0.80
CA ALA A 172 -11.19 -13.01 1.36
C ALA A 172 -10.86 -14.27 0.56
N LEU A 173 -10.33 -14.13 -0.67
CA LEU A 173 -9.93 -15.28 -1.48
C LEU A 173 -8.63 -15.87 -0.95
N PRO A 174 -8.52 -17.21 -0.89
CA PRO A 174 -7.27 -17.86 -0.58
C PRO A 174 -6.23 -17.55 -1.67
N VAL A 175 -4.98 -17.50 -1.27
CA VAL A 175 -3.85 -17.17 -2.12
C VAL A 175 -3.34 -18.46 -2.76
N CYS A 176 -3.30 -18.50 -4.08
CA CYS A 176 -2.80 -19.66 -4.82
C CYS A 176 -1.34 -19.45 -5.20
N GLY A 177 -0.50 -20.47 -5.01
CA GLY A 177 0.92 -20.46 -5.37
C GLY A 177 1.23 -21.59 -6.33
N TRP A 178 1.74 -21.29 -7.52
CA TRP A 178 2.24 -22.26 -8.48
C TRP A 178 3.67 -22.69 -8.15
N ILE A 179 3.87 -23.99 -8.05
CA ILE A 179 5.16 -24.62 -7.88
C ILE A 179 5.92 -24.57 -9.21
N ASN A 180 7.13 -24.01 -9.18
CA ASN A 180 8.03 -24.09 -10.32
C ASN A 180 8.72 -25.45 -10.35
N THR A 181 8.09 -26.42 -11.01
CA THR A 181 8.58 -27.80 -11.13
C THR A 181 9.94 -27.94 -11.82
N PHE A 182 10.41 -26.90 -12.54
CA PHE A 182 11.76 -26.87 -13.09
C PHE A 182 12.85 -26.57 -12.06
N LYS A 183 12.50 -25.97 -10.91
CA LYS A 183 13.44 -25.56 -9.86
C LYS A 183 13.40 -26.44 -8.63
N ILE A 184 12.24 -27.00 -8.29
CA ILE A 184 12.04 -27.73 -7.05
C ILE A 184 10.89 -28.74 -7.20
N SER A 185 10.98 -29.86 -6.50
CA SER A 185 9.92 -30.87 -6.48
C SER A 185 8.83 -30.51 -5.46
N LEU A 186 7.64 -31.10 -5.62
CA LEU A 186 6.54 -30.92 -4.67
C LEU A 186 6.91 -31.38 -3.25
N GLU A 187 7.62 -32.49 -3.13
CA GLU A 187 8.03 -33.05 -1.83
C GLU A 187 9.02 -32.13 -1.11
N ASP A 188 9.94 -31.51 -1.85
CA ASP A 188 10.94 -30.62 -1.29
C ASP A 188 10.34 -29.27 -0.89
N ILE A 189 9.39 -28.73 -1.66
CA ILE A 189 8.62 -27.55 -1.23
C ILE A 189 7.84 -27.83 0.06
N ILE A 190 7.16 -28.98 0.15
CA ILE A 190 6.39 -29.32 1.35
C ILE A 190 7.32 -29.36 2.56
N LYS A 191 8.48 -30.00 2.45
CA LYS A 191 9.49 -30.02 3.52
C LYS A 191 9.99 -28.61 3.88
N ASP A 192 10.27 -27.78 2.88
CA ASP A 192 10.71 -26.39 3.11
C ASP A 192 9.64 -25.57 3.84
N LEU A 193 8.37 -25.72 3.47
CA LEU A 193 7.24 -25.05 4.13
C LEU A 193 7.03 -25.57 5.56
N GLU A 194 7.12 -26.89 5.77
CA GLU A 194 7.04 -27.52 7.10
C GLU A 194 8.19 -27.08 8.01
N MET A 195 9.43 -26.99 7.49
CA MET A 195 10.58 -26.45 8.22
C MET A 195 10.37 -24.98 8.63
N LYS A 196 9.62 -24.22 7.83
CA LYS A 196 9.23 -22.83 8.12
C LYS A 196 8.00 -22.73 9.06
N GLY A 197 7.47 -23.85 9.53
CA GLY A 197 6.40 -23.91 10.52
C GLY A 197 4.98 -23.97 9.95
N LEU A 198 4.83 -24.16 8.63
CA LEU A 198 3.53 -24.29 7.98
C LEU A 198 3.06 -25.75 8.01
N THR A 199 1.79 -25.98 8.35
CA THR A 199 1.22 -27.34 8.40
C THR A 199 0.37 -27.65 7.18
N LYS A 200 0.53 -28.85 6.62
CA LYS A 200 -0.27 -29.31 5.49
C LYS A 200 -1.66 -29.73 5.95
N VAL A 201 -2.68 -29.27 5.25
CA VAL A 201 -4.10 -29.54 5.52
C VAL A 201 -4.79 -30.07 4.25
N GLU A 202 -5.78 -30.94 4.41
CA GLU A 202 -6.47 -31.61 3.30
C GLU A 202 -7.59 -30.79 2.68
N SER A 203 -8.16 -29.82 3.41
CA SER A 203 -9.26 -28.98 2.95
C SER A 203 -9.04 -27.51 3.29
N VAL A 204 -9.50 -26.64 2.39
CA VAL A 204 -9.60 -25.18 2.60
C VAL A 204 -10.47 -24.83 3.82
N SER A 205 -11.37 -25.74 4.23
CA SER A 205 -12.28 -25.55 5.37
C SER A 205 -11.54 -25.59 6.72
N ASP A 206 -10.37 -26.22 6.76
CA ASP A 206 -9.56 -26.42 7.97
C ASP A 206 -8.40 -25.41 8.03
N PHE A 207 -8.47 -24.33 7.23
CA PHE A 207 -7.46 -23.29 7.21
C PHE A 207 -7.38 -22.52 8.53
N ASP A 208 -6.22 -22.62 9.17
CA ASP A 208 -5.77 -21.74 10.25
C ASP A 208 -4.58 -20.88 9.76
N HIS A 209 -4.12 -19.91 10.56
CA HIS A 209 -3.13 -18.91 10.13
C HIS A 209 -1.83 -19.49 9.53
N TYR A 210 -1.35 -20.65 9.98
CA TYR A 210 -0.13 -21.29 9.50
C TYR A 210 -0.39 -22.64 8.81
N THR A 211 -1.36 -22.65 7.89
CA THR A 211 -1.74 -23.85 7.15
C THR A 211 -1.58 -23.66 5.64
N PHE A 212 -1.42 -24.76 4.91
CA PHE A 212 -1.47 -24.78 3.45
C PHE A 212 -2.09 -26.08 2.94
N ALA A 213 -2.78 -26.02 1.81
CA ALA A 213 -3.32 -27.19 1.12
C ALA A 213 -2.73 -27.34 -0.28
N VAL A 214 -2.71 -28.58 -0.80
CA VAL A 214 -2.43 -28.85 -2.21
C VAL A 214 -3.77 -28.92 -2.93
N ASP A 215 -3.89 -28.28 -4.09
CA ASP A 215 -5.13 -28.32 -4.86
C ASP A 215 -5.44 -29.75 -5.35
N GLN A 216 -6.71 -30.15 -5.22
CA GLN A 216 -7.14 -31.51 -5.56
C GLN A 216 -7.10 -31.81 -7.07
N HIS A 217 -7.20 -30.77 -7.90
CA HIS A 217 -7.24 -30.89 -9.36
C HIS A 217 -5.90 -30.51 -10.00
N CYS A 218 -5.12 -29.66 -9.35
CA CYS A 218 -3.85 -29.14 -9.83
C CYS A 218 -2.72 -29.44 -8.83
N HIS A 219 -2.00 -30.53 -9.04
CA HIS A 219 -0.91 -30.97 -8.14
C HIS A 219 0.24 -29.94 -8.02
N ASP A 220 0.39 -29.04 -8.98
CA ASP A 220 1.42 -27.99 -8.96
C ASP A 220 0.94 -26.70 -8.25
N VAL A 221 -0.25 -26.70 -7.66
CA VAL A 221 -0.85 -25.54 -7.00
C VAL A 221 -0.97 -25.78 -5.50
N LEU A 222 -0.43 -24.82 -4.74
CA LEU A 222 -0.63 -24.70 -3.30
C LEU A 222 -1.64 -23.60 -3.01
N VAL A 223 -2.45 -23.82 -2.00
CA VAL A 223 -3.49 -22.88 -1.57
C VAL A 223 -3.19 -22.48 -0.13
N PHE A 224 -3.13 -21.17 0.12
CA PHE A 224 -2.80 -20.58 1.40
C PHE A 224 -3.93 -19.65 1.89
N PRO A 225 -4.09 -19.48 3.21
CA PRO A 225 -4.93 -18.43 3.78
C PRO A 225 -4.48 -17.04 3.31
N SER A 226 -5.43 -16.12 3.10
CA SER A 226 -5.12 -14.76 2.64
C SER A 226 -4.26 -13.96 3.64
N SER A 227 -4.34 -14.29 4.93
CA SER A 227 -3.51 -13.71 5.99
C SER A 227 -2.02 -13.95 5.79
N LEU A 228 -1.63 -15.05 5.14
CA LEU A 228 -0.24 -15.42 4.97
C LEU A 228 0.41 -14.74 3.74
N ARG A 229 -0.36 -13.98 2.94
CA ARG A 229 0.12 -13.39 1.68
C ARG A 229 1.41 -12.58 1.83
N GLU A 230 1.48 -11.73 2.85
CA GLU A 230 2.64 -10.87 3.09
C GLU A 230 3.85 -11.67 3.56
N GLU A 231 3.66 -12.60 4.48
CA GLU A 231 4.72 -13.48 4.98
C GLU A 231 5.28 -14.37 3.86
N LEU A 232 4.40 -14.93 3.02
CA LEU A 232 4.79 -15.70 1.85
C LEU A 232 5.70 -14.90 0.94
N LEU A 233 5.32 -13.68 0.58
CA LEU A 233 6.09 -12.85 -0.34
C LEU A 233 7.50 -12.47 0.17
N ASN A 234 7.74 -12.59 1.47
CA ASN A 234 9.04 -12.38 2.09
C ASN A 234 9.89 -13.66 2.19
N LEU A 235 9.37 -14.83 1.80
CA LEU A 235 10.14 -16.07 1.83
C LEU A 235 11.13 -16.14 0.66
N ASP A 236 12.30 -16.72 0.92
CA ASP A 236 13.33 -16.98 -0.09
C ASP A 236 12.81 -17.83 -1.27
N LEU A 237 11.75 -18.61 -1.04
CA LEU A 237 11.06 -19.40 -2.06
C LEU A 237 10.50 -18.53 -3.19
N PHE A 238 10.10 -17.29 -2.91
CA PHE A 238 9.63 -16.34 -3.92
C PHE A 238 10.79 -15.58 -4.55
N ALA A 239 11.79 -15.19 -3.77
CA ALA A 239 13.00 -14.54 -4.28
C ALA A 239 13.71 -15.42 -5.33
N ASP A 240 13.73 -16.74 -5.12
CA ASP A 240 14.31 -17.72 -6.04
C ASP A 240 13.37 -18.14 -7.19
N CYS A 241 12.16 -17.58 -7.29
CA CYS A 241 11.08 -18.00 -8.20
C CYS A 241 10.76 -19.51 -8.13
N LYS A 242 10.85 -20.12 -6.95
CA LYS A 242 10.46 -21.51 -6.70
C LYS A 242 8.95 -21.65 -6.51
N LEU A 243 8.31 -20.61 -5.97
CA LEU A 243 6.86 -20.49 -5.81
C LEU A 243 6.39 -19.18 -6.47
N LEU A 244 5.26 -19.20 -7.19
CA LEU A 244 4.72 -18.05 -7.91
C LEU A 244 3.27 -17.78 -7.44
N LEU A 245 2.99 -16.63 -6.81
CA LEU A 245 1.63 -16.31 -6.36
C LEU A 245 0.71 -15.85 -7.51
N GLN A 246 -0.56 -16.21 -7.39
CA GLN A 246 -1.67 -15.78 -8.24
C GLN A 246 -2.78 -15.11 -7.40
#